data_AF-A0A3D2T144-F1
#
_entry.id   AF-A0A3D2T144-F1
#
_cell.length_a   1.000
_cell.length_b   1.000
_cell.length_c   1.000
_cell.angle_alpha   90.00
_cell.angle_beta   90.00
_cell.angle_gamma   90.00
#
_symmetry.space_group_name_H-M   'P 1'
#
loop_
_entity.id
_entity.type
_entity.pdbx_description
1 polymer ?
#
loop_
_entity_poly.entity_id
_entity_poly.type
_entity_poly.pdbx_seq_one_letter_code
_entity_poly.pdbx_strand_id
1 'polypeptide(L)'
;MDTPRLRYARWVCLPLLLCISTAVVVAAFNPAPHNGGDNAAYVTLAFSLAEHGAYTDLYDPAAMPHTKYPPVFPGLLAVMLLLGARTWSALKTVSAVFTIAAVGFTYLWAERRLGAVGALGLSVMLAISPA
;
A
#
# COMPACT_ATOMS: atom_id res chain seq x y z
N MET A 1 -31.40 12.97 -1.92
CA MET A 1 -31.65 13.15 -3.36
C MET A 1 -30.32 13.51 -4.01
N ASP A 2 -29.64 12.55 -4.63
CA ASP A 2 -28.38 12.81 -5.33
C ASP A 2 -28.66 13.56 -6.62
N THR A 3 -28.21 14.82 -6.70
CA THR A 3 -28.34 15.58 -7.94
C THR A 3 -27.38 14.98 -8.99
N PRO A 4 -27.79 14.84 -10.26
CA PRO A 4 -26.98 14.19 -11.30
C PRO A 4 -25.58 14.80 -11.48
N ARG A 5 -25.42 16.11 -11.18
CA ARG A 5 -24.13 16.82 -11.20
C ARG A 5 -23.10 16.25 -10.21
N LEU A 6 -23.51 15.81 -9.01
CA LEU A 6 -22.59 15.18 -8.05
C LEU A 6 -22.04 13.86 -8.61
N ARG A 7 -22.89 13.08 -9.28
CA ARG A 7 -22.48 11.80 -9.85
C ARG A 7 -21.42 11.99 -10.94
N TYR A 8 -21.58 12.98 -11.83
CA TYR A 8 -20.59 13.30 -12.85
C TYR A 8 -19.26 13.80 -12.28
N ALA A 9 -19.29 14.63 -11.24
CA ALA A 9 -18.07 15.13 -10.60
C ALA A 9 -17.21 13.99 -10.04
N ARG A 10 -17.82 12.99 -9.40
CA ARG A 10 -17.12 11.79 -8.91
C ARG A 10 -16.36 11.05 -10.01
N TRP A 11 -17.01 10.83 -11.15
CA TRP A 11 -16.43 10.10 -12.28
C TRP A 11 -15.27 10.83 -12.96
N VAL A 12 -15.09 12.12 -12.68
CA VAL A 12 -13.94 12.92 -13.16
C VAL A 12 -12.88 13.08 -12.08
N CYS A 13 -13.30 13.48 -10.87
CA CYS A 13 -12.39 13.77 -9.77
C CYS A 13 -11.66 12.53 -9.25
N LEU A 14 -12.33 11.38 -9.15
CA LEU A 14 -11.71 10.16 -8.64
C LEU A 14 -10.60 9.65 -9.58
N PRO A 15 -10.82 9.46 -10.90
CA PRO A 15 -9.74 9.08 -11.81
C PRO A 15 -8.60 10.09 -11.83
N LEU A 16 -8.91 11.40 -11.85
CA LEU A 16 -7.89 12.44 -11.78
C LEU A 16 -7.02 12.31 -10.53
N LEU A 17 -7.64 12.11 -9.36
CA LEU A 17 -6.95 11.90 -8.10
C LEU A 17 -6.07 10.64 -8.13
N LEU A 18 -6.59 9.53 -8.65
CA LEU A 18 -5.83 8.28 -8.75
C LEU A 18 -4.63 8.43 -9.69
N CYS A 19 -4.77 9.19 -10.79
CA CYS A 19 -3.64 9.55 -11.66
C CYS A 19 -2.58 10.38 -10.92
N ILE A 20 -3.00 11.39 -10.16
CA ILE A 20 -2.09 12.22 -9.35
C ILE A 20 -1.36 11.34 -8.31
N SER A 21 -2.11 10.53 -7.55
CA SER A 21 -1.54 9.64 -6.54
C SER A 21 -0.56 8.63 -7.16
N THR A 22 -0.90 8.06 -8.31
CA THR A 22 -0.01 7.15 -9.05
C THR A 22 1.27 7.87 -9.48
N ALA A 23 1.17 9.09 -10.02
CA ALA A 23 2.33 9.87 -10.43
C ALA A 23 3.26 10.18 -9.25
N VAL A 24 2.69 10.54 -8.09
CA VAL A 24 3.47 10.77 -6.85
C VAL A 24 4.16 9.48 -6.40
N VAL A 25 3.43 8.36 -6.36
CA VAL A 25 4.00 7.06 -5.95
C VAL A 25 5.12 6.63 -6.89
N VAL A 26 4.95 6.78 -8.20
CA VAL A 26 5.98 6.46 -9.20
C VAL A 26 7.21 7.37 -9.02
N ALA A 27 7.01 8.67 -8.79
CA ALA A 27 8.11 9.61 -8.58
C ALA A 27 8.88 9.32 -7.29
N ALA A 28 8.21 8.87 -6.23
CA ALA A 28 8.82 8.52 -4.96
C ALA A 28 9.35 7.07 -4.90
N PHE A 29 9.11 6.26 -5.93
CA PHE A 29 9.42 4.84 -5.90
C PHE A 29 10.93 4.57 -5.94
N ASN A 30 11.44 3.92 -4.90
CA ASN A 30 12.83 3.45 -4.85
C ASN A 30 12.88 1.92 -4.93
N PRO A 31 13.51 1.32 -5.96
CA PRO A 31 13.63 -0.13 -6.11
C PRO A 31 14.67 -0.77 -5.16
N ALA A 32 15.37 -0.02 -4.32
CA ALA A 32 16.34 -0.55 -3.37
C ALA A 32 15.71 -0.87 -1.99
N PRO A 33 16.34 -1.73 -1.16
CA PRO A 33 15.98 -1.87 0.25
C PRO A 33 15.97 -0.52 0.97
N HIS A 34 15.12 -0.38 1.99
CA HIS A 34 15.13 0.82 2.81
C HIS A 34 16.30 0.75 3.80
N ASN A 35 16.97 1.88 4.04
CA ASN A 35 18.15 1.92 4.91
C ASN A 35 17.83 1.57 6.38
N GLY A 36 16.58 1.74 6.81
CA GLY A 36 16.11 1.29 8.13
C GLY A 36 16.05 -0.22 8.32
N GLY A 37 16.07 -1.00 7.23
CA GLY A 37 16.18 -2.47 7.24
C GLY A 37 14.93 -3.25 7.65
N ASP A 38 13.88 -2.59 8.13
CA ASP A 38 12.60 -3.20 8.50
C ASP A 38 11.92 -3.93 7.33
N ASN A 39 12.00 -3.37 6.13
CA ASN A 39 11.47 -3.96 4.92
C ASN A 39 12.13 -5.30 4.56
N ALA A 40 13.41 -5.49 4.91
CA ALA A 40 14.09 -6.78 4.75
C ALA A 40 13.51 -7.83 5.72
N ALA A 41 13.25 -7.44 6.98
CA ALA A 41 12.63 -8.35 7.95
C ALA A 41 11.24 -8.82 7.52
N TYR A 42 10.42 -7.93 6.94
CA TYR A 42 9.12 -8.32 6.39
C TYR A 42 9.26 -9.31 5.22
N VAL A 43 10.26 -9.14 4.36
CA VAL A 43 10.51 -10.06 3.23
C VAL A 43 11.04 -11.42 3.71
N THR A 44 11.90 -11.46 4.73
CA THR A 44 12.36 -12.75 5.29
C THR A 44 11.24 -13.51 5.99
N LEU A 45 10.34 -12.81 6.70
CA LEU A 45 9.15 -13.43 7.29
C LEU A 45 8.17 -13.94 6.21
N ALA A 46 8.00 -13.19 5.13
CA ALA A 46 7.22 -13.62 3.98
C ALA A 46 7.79 -14.88 3.32
N PHE A 47 9.12 -14.96 3.20
CA PHE A 47 9.81 -16.13 2.69
C PHE A 47 9.67 -17.33 3.63
N SER A 48 9.78 -17.13 4.95
CA SER A 48 9.54 -18.18 5.95
C SER A 48 8.12 -18.76 5.83
N LEU A 49 7.11 -17.89 5.68
CA LEU A 49 5.73 -18.31 5.43
C LEU A 49 5.57 -19.09 4.12
N ALA A 50 6.15 -18.60 3.02
CA ALA A 50 5.96 -19.18 1.69
C ALA A 50 6.66 -20.53 1.53
N GLU A 51 7.89 -20.66 2.04
CA GLU A 51 8.73 -21.86 1.82
C GLU A 51 8.66 -22.86 2.99
N HIS A 52 8.45 -22.38 4.22
CA HIS A 52 8.51 -23.23 5.42
C HIS A 52 7.15 -23.37 6.12
N GLY A 53 6.13 -22.60 5.71
CA GLY A 53 4.81 -22.61 6.35
C GLY A 53 4.82 -22.12 7.80
N ALA A 54 5.89 -21.41 8.21
CA ALA A 54 6.10 -20.97 9.58
C ALA A 54 6.34 -19.45 9.63
N TYR A 55 5.83 -18.79 10.66
CA TYR A 55 6.06 -17.36 10.89
C TYR A 55 7.21 -17.17 11.88
N THR A 56 8.43 -17.48 11.44
CA THR A 56 9.65 -17.49 12.28
C THR A 56 10.79 -16.74 11.61
N ASP A 57 11.75 -16.27 12.39
CA ASP A 57 13.02 -15.78 11.87
C ASP A 57 13.90 -16.96 11.43
N LEU A 58 14.24 -17.01 10.14
CA LEU A 58 14.99 -18.14 9.53
C LEU A 58 16.37 -18.39 10.16
N TYR A 59 16.94 -17.37 10.79
CA TYR A 59 18.26 -17.43 11.41
C TYR A 59 18.21 -17.49 12.94
N ASP A 60 17.02 -17.59 13.53
CA ASP A 60 16.87 -17.82 14.97
C ASP A 60 17.06 -19.31 15.29
N PRO A 61 18.13 -19.72 16.00
CA PRO A 61 18.34 -21.12 16.36
C PRO A 61 17.24 -21.68 17.27
N ALA A 62 16.50 -20.82 17.98
CA ALA A 62 15.37 -21.25 18.80
C ALA A 62 14.09 -21.48 17.98
N ALA A 63 14.05 -21.04 16.71
CA ALA A 63 12.93 -21.15 15.79
C ALA A 63 11.58 -20.70 16.41
N MET A 64 11.61 -19.68 17.27
CA MET A 64 10.41 -19.23 17.97
C MET A 64 9.46 -18.51 17.00
N PRO A 65 8.13 -18.62 17.20
CA PRO A 65 7.18 -17.80 16.46
C PRO A 65 7.50 -16.31 16.61
N HIS A 66 7.56 -15.60 15.49
CA HIS A 66 7.90 -14.19 15.45
C HIS A 66 6.76 -13.35 16.03
N THR A 67 7.07 -12.44 16.96
CA THR A 67 6.06 -11.65 17.71
C THR A 67 6.18 -10.14 17.54
N LYS A 68 7.26 -9.63 16.94
CA LYS A 68 7.49 -8.18 16.78
C LYS A 68 6.65 -7.59 15.64
N TYR A 69 6.66 -8.24 14.48
CA TYR A 69 5.93 -7.78 13.29
C TYR A 69 4.60 -8.52 13.13
N PRO A 70 3.46 -7.83 12.95
CA PRO A 70 2.19 -8.48 12.67
C PRO A 70 2.19 -9.23 11.32
N PRO A 71 1.48 -10.37 11.20
CA PRO A 71 1.64 -11.28 10.06
C PRO A 71 0.95 -10.82 8.77
N VAL A 72 0.05 -9.83 8.81
CA VAL A 72 -0.77 -9.44 7.65
C VAL A 72 0.10 -8.97 6.48
N PHE A 73 1.06 -8.07 6.73
CA PHE A 73 1.90 -7.53 5.66
C PHE A 73 2.89 -8.58 5.10
N PRO A 74 3.64 -9.35 5.93
CA PRO A 74 4.37 -10.52 5.44
C PRO A 74 3.53 -11.55 4.70
N GLY A 75 2.28 -11.78 5.12
CA GLY A 75 1.37 -12.68 4.41
C GLY A 75 1.06 -12.21 3.00
N LEU A 76 0.81 -10.90 2.81
CA LEU A 76 0.63 -10.31 1.47
C LEU A 76 1.89 -10.46 0.60
N LEU A 77 3.06 -10.24 1.20
CA LEU A 77 4.34 -10.46 0.51
C LEU A 77 4.57 -11.94 0.20
N ALA A 78 4.17 -12.86 1.06
CA ALA A 78 4.28 -14.30 0.83
C ALA A 78 3.44 -14.72 -0.37
N VAL A 79 2.22 -14.17 -0.51
CA VAL A 79 1.41 -14.36 -1.72
C VAL A 79 2.14 -13.84 -2.96
N MET A 80 2.78 -12.68 -2.91
CA MET A 80 3.60 -12.19 -4.03
C MET A 80 4.76 -13.15 -4.36
N LEU A 81 5.45 -13.69 -3.35
CA LEU A 81 6.52 -14.67 -3.56
C LEU A 81 5.99 -15.96 -4.22
N LEU A 82 4.84 -16.46 -3.78
CA LEU A 82 4.18 -17.63 -4.37
C LEU A 82 3.74 -17.37 -5.83
N LEU A 83 3.37 -16.13 -6.16
CA LEU A 83 3.08 -15.70 -7.53
C LEU A 83 4.34 -15.45 -8.38
N GLY A 84 5.54 -15.69 -7.84
CA GLY A 84 6.80 -15.59 -8.56
C GLY A 84 7.50 -14.22 -8.45
N ALA A 85 7.06 -13.32 -7.56
CA ALA A 85 7.78 -12.08 -7.32
C ALA A 85 9.19 -12.36 -6.76
N ARG A 86 10.23 -11.80 -7.37
CA ARG A 86 11.64 -11.96 -6.94
C ARG A 86 12.41 -10.65 -6.84
N THR A 87 11.79 -9.52 -7.19
CA THR A 87 12.43 -8.21 -7.18
C THR A 87 11.85 -7.33 -6.07
N TRP A 88 12.67 -6.42 -5.54
CA TRP A 88 12.23 -5.39 -4.61
C TRP A 88 11.11 -4.54 -5.21
N SER A 89 11.20 -4.23 -6.50
CA SER A 89 10.16 -3.48 -7.21
C SER A 89 8.81 -4.21 -7.13
N ALA A 90 8.79 -5.52 -7.43
CA ALA A 90 7.56 -6.31 -7.38
C ALA A 90 6.98 -6.36 -5.96
N LEU A 91 7.81 -6.60 -4.94
CA LEU A 91 7.34 -6.69 -3.55
C LEU A 91 6.82 -5.34 -3.02
N LYS A 92 7.46 -4.23 -3.38
CA LYS A 92 7.01 -2.88 -3.01
C LYS A 92 5.74 -2.43 -3.72
N THR A 93 5.31 -3.12 -4.79
CA THR A 93 4.01 -2.81 -5.42
C THR A 93 2.84 -3.02 -4.46
N VAL A 94 2.97 -3.92 -3.47
CA VAL A 94 1.96 -4.10 -2.42
C VAL A 94 1.72 -2.77 -1.70
N SER A 95 2.77 -2.17 -1.13
CA SER A 95 2.66 -0.85 -0.47
C SER A 95 2.14 0.23 -1.42
N ALA A 96 2.64 0.27 -2.67
CA ALA A 96 2.18 1.25 -3.66
C ALA A 96 0.66 1.17 -3.94
N VAL A 97 0.13 -0.05 -4.13
CA VAL A 97 -1.30 -0.28 -4.36
C VAL A 97 -2.12 0.14 -3.14
N PHE A 98 -1.70 -0.22 -1.93
CA PHE A 98 -2.41 0.17 -0.71
C PHE A 98 -2.37 1.69 -0.47
N THR A 99 -1.27 2.38 -0.83
CA THR A 99 -1.20 3.84 -0.78
C THR A 99 -2.22 4.49 -1.72
N ILE A 100 -2.27 4.06 -2.97
CA ILE A 100 -3.23 4.60 -3.97
C ILE A 100 -4.67 4.29 -3.53
N ALA A 101 -4.92 3.08 -3.04
CA ALA A 101 -6.24 2.68 -2.52
C ALA A 101 -6.66 3.52 -1.31
N ALA A 102 -5.76 3.78 -0.36
CA ALA A 102 -6.03 4.62 0.80
C ALA A 102 -6.43 6.05 0.40
N VAL A 103 -5.75 6.64 -0.58
CA VAL A 103 -6.12 7.95 -1.14
C VAL A 103 -7.51 7.90 -1.79
N GLY A 104 -7.78 6.88 -2.60
CA GLY A 104 -9.10 6.69 -3.23
C GLY A 104 -10.23 6.51 -2.21
N PHE A 105 -10.02 5.72 -1.17
CA PHE A 105 -11.00 5.55 -0.10
C PHE A 105 -11.19 6.81 0.74
N THR A 106 -10.12 7.59 0.96
CA THR A 106 -10.21 8.90 1.62
C THR A 106 -11.11 9.84 0.81
N TYR A 107 -10.96 9.87 -0.51
CA TYR A 107 -11.86 10.64 -1.38
C TYR A 107 -13.31 10.20 -1.26
N LEU A 108 -13.58 8.90 -1.38
CA LEU A 108 -14.94 8.35 -1.31
C LEU A 108 -15.61 8.61 0.05
N TRP A 109 -14.81 8.61 1.12
CA TRP A 109 -15.26 8.96 2.46
C TRP A 109 -15.51 10.46 2.61
N ALA A 110 -14.62 11.30 2.11
CA ALA A 110 -14.68 12.76 2.24
C ALA A 110 -15.76 13.38 1.36
N GLU A 111 -16.02 12.82 0.18
CA GLU A 111 -17.02 13.30 -0.78
C GLU A 111 -18.41 13.38 -0.14
N ARG A 112 -18.74 12.39 0.69
CA ARG A 112 -20.02 12.32 1.43
C ARG A 112 -20.22 13.45 2.44
N ARG A 113 -19.17 14.21 2.79
CA ARG A 113 -19.18 15.26 3.83
C ARG A 113 -18.84 16.64 3.29
N LEU A 114 -17.89 16.72 2.36
CA LEU A 114 -17.30 17.97 1.87
C LEU A 114 -17.69 18.28 0.41
N GLY A 115 -18.42 17.39 -0.25
CA GLY A 115 -18.64 17.45 -1.68
C GLY A 115 -17.39 17.09 -2.50
N ALA A 116 -17.54 16.96 -3.82
CA ALA A 116 -16.51 16.41 -4.69
C ALA A 116 -15.20 17.23 -4.69
N VAL A 117 -15.31 18.57 -4.68
CA VAL A 117 -14.15 19.48 -4.71
C VAL A 117 -13.39 19.48 -3.38
N GLY A 118 -14.11 19.56 -2.25
CA GLY A 118 -13.49 19.50 -0.93
C GLY A 118 -12.80 18.16 -0.68
N ALA A 119 -13.41 17.06 -1.12
CA ALA A 119 -12.82 15.73 -1.06
C ALA A 119 -11.57 15.59 -1.95
N LEU A 120 -11.58 16.17 -3.15
CA LEU A 120 -10.42 16.20 -4.04
C LEU A 120 -9.25 16.93 -3.37
N GLY A 121 -9.49 18.12 -2.82
CA GLY A 121 -8.47 18.90 -2.11
C GLY A 121 -7.84 18.12 -0.95
N LEU A 122 -8.67 17.56 -0.06
CA LEU A 122 -8.20 16.75 1.08
C LEU A 122 -7.37 15.54 0.62
N SER A 123 -7.82 14.84 -0.42
CA SER A 123 -7.16 13.61 -0.88
C SER A 123 -5.88 13.90 -1.65
N VAL A 124 -5.80 15.02 -2.36
CA VAL A 124 -4.54 15.49 -2.97
C VAL A 124 -3.55 15.87 -1.88
N MET A 125 -3.97 16.57 -0.83
CA MET A 125 -3.11 16.88 0.33
C MET A 125 -2.56 15.60 0.98
N LEU A 126 -3.41 14.57 1.15
CA LEU A 126 -2.96 13.26 1.62
C LEU A 126 -1.95 12.61 0.66
N ALA A 127 -2.24 12.64 -0.65
CA ALA A 127 -1.40 11.99 -1.66
C ALA A 127 0.01 12.56 -1.76
N ILE A 128 0.20 13.86 -1.49
CA ILE A 128 1.50 14.53 -1.53
C ILE A 128 2.16 14.66 -0.14
N SER A 129 1.52 14.14 0.90
CA SER A 129 2.06 14.17 2.26
C SER A 129 3.35 13.35 2.35
N PRO A 130 4.45 13.88 2.93
CA PRO A 130 5.68 13.13 3.14
C PRO A 130 5.65 12.24 4.40
N ALA A 131 4.60 12.37 5.22
CA ALA A 131 4.40 11.64 6.48
C ALA A 131 4.11 10.15 6.29
#